data_AF-A0A8B8NB06-F1
#
_entry.id   AF-A0A8B8NB06-F1
#
_cell.length_a   1.000
_cell.length_b   1.000
_cell.length_c   1.000
_cell.angle_alpha   90.00
_cell.angle_beta   90.00
_cell.angle_gamma   90.00
#
_symmetry.space_group_name_H-M   'P 1'
#
loop_
_entity.id
_entity.type
_entity.pdbx_description
1 polymer ?
#
loop_
_entity_poly.entity_id
_entity_poly.type
_entity_poly.pdbx_seq_one_letter_code
_entity_poly.pdbx_strand_id
1 'polypeptide(L)'
;ATGVAFEFEQNGVKEVCVIESKVTIVACGALSTPALLKRSGLVNPTIGKNLHLHPVTMAWGYFPDAKTADLWLEKEKKSYEGGIMTAMSTVVGNFEKSGYGAVIQTPALHPGMFSALMPWTSGLDMKERMTKFSRTAHIFALARDKGSGTIASSSSISYNMEDTDEQNLQKGLEKVLRILAAAGAEEIGTHHMGGKTLNVKRVSYREFERFVKEESARPIKGLSTPICSAHQMGSCRMGPDPRSSAVNPMGETWEVEGLYVADTSVFPTALGVNPMVTVQAIAYCTAQSALEALRRKKSRQ
;
A
#
# COMPACT_ATOMS: atom_id res chain seq x y z
N ALA A 1 -10.49 -9.46 -28.43
CA ALA A 1 -11.01 -10.41 -27.41
C ALA A 1 -12.44 -10.73 -27.75
N THR A 2 -12.82 -12.01 -27.63
CA THR A 2 -14.15 -12.52 -27.98
C THR A 2 -14.97 -12.91 -26.76
N GLY A 3 -14.40 -12.85 -25.54
CA GLY A 3 -15.05 -13.37 -24.34
C GLY A 3 -14.08 -13.71 -23.22
N VAL A 4 -14.61 -14.39 -22.21
CA VAL A 4 -13.87 -14.91 -21.05
C VAL A 4 -14.21 -16.39 -20.86
N ALA A 5 -13.19 -17.21 -20.64
CA ALA A 5 -13.34 -18.58 -20.17
C ALA A 5 -13.09 -18.65 -18.66
N PHE A 6 -13.91 -19.39 -17.92
CA PHE A 6 -13.72 -19.62 -16.48
C PHE A 6 -14.12 -21.05 -16.10
N GLU A 7 -13.49 -21.55 -15.05
CA GLU A 7 -13.78 -22.85 -14.44
C GLU A 7 -14.52 -22.59 -13.12
N PHE A 8 -15.60 -23.35 -12.87
CA PHE A 8 -16.16 -23.47 -11.53
C PHE A 8 -16.18 -24.94 -11.10
N GLU A 9 -15.97 -25.16 -9.81
CA GLU A 9 -16.04 -26.49 -9.21
C GLU A 9 -17.27 -26.55 -8.30
N GLN A 10 -18.18 -27.46 -8.61
CA GLN A 10 -19.35 -27.73 -7.78
C GLN A 10 -19.45 -29.23 -7.54
N ASN A 11 -19.49 -29.64 -6.27
CA ASN A 11 -19.55 -31.06 -5.86
C ASN A 11 -18.42 -31.93 -6.45
N GLY A 12 -17.22 -31.37 -6.62
CA GLY A 12 -16.05 -32.07 -7.19
C GLY A 12 -16.08 -32.24 -8.71
N VAL A 13 -17.10 -31.70 -9.39
CA VAL A 13 -17.16 -31.63 -10.86
C VAL A 13 -16.63 -30.27 -11.31
N LYS A 14 -15.68 -30.29 -12.24
CA LYS A 14 -15.12 -29.09 -12.88
C LYS A 14 -15.80 -28.87 -14.23
N GLU A 15 -16.40 -27.71 -14.39
CA GLU A 15 -17.00 -27.28 -15.65
C GLU A 15 -16.32 -26.02 -16.16
N VAL A 16 -16.00 -26.00 -17.46
CA VAL A 16 -15.43 -24.85 -18.14
C VAL A 16 -16.55 -24.16 -18.93
N CYS A 17 -16.81 -22.89 -18.61
CA CYS A 17 -17.75 -22.06 -19.33
C CYS A 17 -17.05 -20.96 -20.09
N VAL A 18 -17.68 -20.54 -21.20
CA VAL A 18 -17.23 -19.41 -22.01
C VAL A 18 -18.37 -18.42 -22.13
N ILE A 19 -18.10 -17.16 -21.79
CA ILE A 19 -19.02 -16.04 -22.05
C ILE A 19 -18.44 -15.23 -23.19
N GLU A 20 -19.20 -15.09 -24.28
CA GLU A 20 -18.82 -14.26 -25.41
C GLU A 20 -19.12 -12.78 -25.15
N SER A 21 -18.28 -11.90 -25.69
CA SER A 21 -18.42 -10.45 -25.55
C SER A 21 -17.80 -9.71 -26.73
N LYS A 22 -18.38 -8.56 -27.09
CA LYS A 22 -17.83 -7.67 -28.13
C LYS A 22 -16.60 -6.89 -27.65
N VAL A 23 -16.53 -6.64 -26.34
CA VAL A 23 -15.43 -6.01 -25.61
C VAL A 23 -15.32 -6.70 -24.25
N THR A 24 -14.08 -6.94 -23.82
CA THR A 24 -13.74 -7.56 -22.54
C THR A 24 -12.87 -6.59 -21.72
N ILE A 25 -13.19 -6.41 -20.45
CA ILE A 25 -12.43 -5.56 -19.52
C ILE A 25 -11.87 -6.44 -18.39
N VAL A 26 -10.55 -6.39 -18.20
CA VAL A 26 -9.84 -7.07 -17.11
C VAL A 26 -9.69 -6.10 -15.94
N ALA A 27 -10.07 -6.56 -14.74
CA ALA A 27 -9.99 -5.78 -13.50
C ALA A 27 -9.63 -6.68 -12.30
N CYS A 28 -8.62 -7.54 -12.45
CA CYS A 28 -8.22 -8.50 -11.42
C CYS A 28 -7.22 -7.91 -10.39
N GLY A 29 -6.86 -6.64 -10.53
CA GLY A 29 -5.90 -5.95 -9.68
C GLY A 29 -4.46 -6.16 -10.12
N ALA A 30 -3.56 -5.29 -9.63
CA ALA A 30 -2.16 -5.27 -10.05
C ALA A 30 -1.41 -6.61 -9.89
N LEU A 31 -1.77 -7.45 -8.93
CA LEU A 31 -1.09 -8.72 -8.74
C LEU A 31 -1.57 -9.81 -9.72
N SER A 32 -2.87 -9.84 -10.02
CA SER A 32 -3.48 -10.96 -10.74
C SER A 32 -3.71 -10.70 -12.23
N THR A 33 -3.92 -9.44 -12.62
CA THR A 33 -4.11 -9.03 -14.03
C THR A 33 -2.95 -9.49 -14.93
N PRO A 34 -1.67 -9.29 -14.58
CA PRO A 34 -0.57 -9.77 -15.42
C PRO A 34 -0.59 -11.28 -15.68
N ALA A 35 -0.90 -12.06 -14.64
CA ALA A 35 -0.96 -13.51 -14.75
C ALA A 35 -2.12 -13.96 -15.64
N LEU A 36 -3.29 -13.30 -15.54
CA LEU A 36 -4.42 -13.59 -16.41
C LEU A 36 -4.11 -13.25 -17.87
N LEU A 37 -3.52 -12.08 -18.15
CA LEU A 37 -3.16 -11.67 -19.50
C LEU A 37 -2.15 -12.64 -20.14
N LYS A 38 -1.10 -13.03 -19.41
CA LYS A 38 -0.12 -14.02 -19.88
C LYS A 38 -0.75 -15.38 -20.16
N ARG A 39 -1.64 -15.87 -19.26
CA ARG A 39 -2.40 -17.12 -19.50
C ARG A 39 -3.33 -17.03 -20.71
N SER A 40 -3.76 -15.83 -21.07
CA SER A 40 -4.59 -15.56 -22.24
C SER A 40 -3.77 -15.44 -23.54
N GLY A 41 -2.46 -15.68 -23.49
CA GLY A 41 -1.57 -15.72 -24.65
C GLY A 41 -0.91 -14.39 -25.03
N LEU A 42 -1.06 -13.32 -24.22
CA LEU A 42 -0.37 -12.06 -24.48
C LEU A 42 1.14 -12.20 -24.19
N VAL A 43 1.96 -11.73 -25.11
CA VAL A 43 3.42 -11.84 -25.10
C VAL A 43 4.15 -10.52 -24.88
N ASN A 44 3.43 -9.40 -24.69
CA ASN A 44 4.06 -8.10 -24.45
C ASN A 44 4.98 -8.16 -23.21
N PRO A 45 6.28 -7.86 -23.38
CA PRO A 45 7.29 -8.06 -22.35
C PRO A 45 7.18 -7.06 -21.18
N THR A 46 6.28 -6.09 -21.24
CA THR A 46 6.02 -5.12 -20.16
C THR A 46 4.96 -5.62 -19.17
N ILE A 47 4.17 -6.64 -19.53
CA ILE A 47 3.17 -7.23 -18.65
C ILE A 47 3.85 -7.90 -17.45
N GLY A 48 3.48 -7.44 -16.26
CA GLY A 48 4.05 -7.86 -14.99
C GLY A 48 5.34 -7.14 -14.62
N LYS A 49 5.72 -6.05 -15.29
CA LYS A 49 6.83 -5.17 -14.88
C LYS A 49 6.28 -3.87 -14.31
N ASN A 50 7.15 -3.05 -13.69
CA ASN A 50 6.75 -1.75 -13.12
C ASN A 50 5.76 -1.88 -11.95
N LEU A 51 5.85 -2.97 -11.19
CA LEU A 51 5.07 -3.14 -9.97
C LEU A 51 5.56 -2.14 -8.92
N HIS A 52 4.67 -1.24 -8.49
CA HIS A 52 4.88 -0.40 -7.32
C HIS A 52 4.05 -0.93 -6.15
N LEU A 53 4.62 -0.83 -4.95
CA LEU A 53 4.02 -1.37 -3.75
C LEU A 53 3.66 -0.30 -2.73
N HIS A 54 4.14 0.95 -2.86
CA HIS A 54 3.78 1.99 -1.88
C HIS A 54 4.16 1.53 -0.45
N PRO A 55 5.47 1.31 -0.19
CA PRO A 55 5.93 0.69 1.04
C PRO A 55 5.61 1.57 2.25
N VAL A 56 5.29 0.91 3.35
CA VAL A 56 4.90 1.53 4.61
C VAL A 56 5.75 1.02 5.76
N THR A 57 6.19 1.93 6.62
CA THR A 57 6.72 1.61 7.95
C THR A 57 5.92 2.30 9.04
N MET A 58 5.89 1.71 10.23
CA MET A 58 5.05 2.18 11.34
C MET A 58 5.84 2.41 12.61
N ALA A 59 5.31 3.31 13.42
CA ALA A 59 5.64 3.44 14.83
C ALA A 59 4.34 3.44 15.65
N TRP A 60 4.49 3.10 16.92
CA TRP A 60 3.39 2.91 17.86
C TRP A 60 3.61 3.79 19.09
N GLY A 61 2.51 4.20 19.70
CA GLY A 61 2.51 4.93 20.97
C GLY A 61 1.43 4.41 21.89
N TYR A 62 1.78 4.16 23.15
CA TYR A 62 0.87 3.75 24.19
C TYR A 62 0.38 4.96 25.00
N PHE A 63 -0.93 5.05 25.20
CA PHE A 63 -1.62 6.15 25.88
C PHE A 63 -2.36 5.60 27.11
N PRO A 64 -1.77 5.59 28.30
CA PRO A 64 -2.38 4.95 29.46
C PRO A 64 -3.73 5.60 29.83
N ASP A 65 -4.58 4.80 30.46
CA ASP A 65 -5.77 5.32 31.15
C ASP A 65 -5.31 6.07 32.38
N ALA A 66 -5.42 7.39 32.34
CA ALA A 66 -5.11 8.19 33.50
C ALA A 66 -6.12 9.33 33.67
N LYS A 67 -6.77 9.32 34.83
CA LYS A 67 -7.46 10.50 35.40
C LYS A 67 -6.53 11.73 35.47
N THR A 68 -5.20 11.54 35.37
CA THR A 68 -4.13 12.55 35.55
C THR A 68 -3.56 13.15 34.25
N ALA A 69 -4.05 12.82 33.06
CA ALA A 69 -3.60 13.47 31.83
C ALA A 69 -4.56 14.61 31.44
N ASP A 70 -4.22 15.86 31.77
CA ASP A 70 -4.98 17.06 31.35
C ASP A 70 -4.83 17.36 29.84
N LEU A 71 -4.02 16.57 29.13
CA LEU A 71 -3.69 16.79 27.72
C LEU A 71 -4.60 16.02 26.74
N TRP A 72 -5.27 14.94 27.16
CA TRP A 72 -6.06 14.11 26.24
C TRP A 72 -7.56 14.29 26.47
N LEU A 73 -8.24 14.87 25.46
CA LEU A 73 -9.66 15.21 25.51
C LEU A 73 -10.58 13.97 25.49
N GLU A 74 -10.13 12.87 24.90
CA GLU A 74 -10.93 11.65 24.71
C GLU A 74 -10.39 10.49 25.57
N LYS A 75 -10.40 10.66 26.90
CA LYS A 75 -9.76 9.74 27.87
C LYS A 75 -10.21 8.28 27.73
N GLU A 76 -11.47 8.04 27.44
CA GLU A 76 -12.05 6.69 27.32
C GLU A 76 -11.91 6.08 25.92
N LYS A 77 -11.45 6.84 24.93
CA LYS A 77 -11.44 6.41 23.53
C LYS A 77 -10.42 5.33 23.29
N LYS A 78 -10.84 4.28 22.60
CA LYS A 78 -9.97 3.17 22.24
C LYS A 78 -9.39 3.35 20.84
N SER A 79 -8.23 2.77 20.61
CA SER A 79 -7.51 2.82 19.33
C SER A 79 -8.31 2.28 18.14
N TYR A 80 -9.32 1.45 18.40
CA TYR A 80 -10.19 0.83 17.40
C TYR A 80 -11.58 1.49 17.29
N GLU A 81 -11.82 2.60 17.99
CA GLU A 81 -13.09 3.33 17.95
C GLU A 81 -12.99 4.55 17.02
N GLY A 82 -14.02 4.77 16.19
CA GLY A 82 -14.11 5.92 15.29
C GLY A 82 -13.79 5.61 13.82
N GLY A 83 -13.60 6.66 13.03
CA GLY A 83 -13.30 6.55 11.60
C GLY A 83 -11.85 6.14 11.35
N ILE A 84 -11.64 5.26 10.37
CA ILE A 84 -10.31 4.88 9.90
C ILE A 84 -9.68 5.98 9.05
N MET A 85 -8.38 6.28 9.27
CA MET A 85 -7.57 7.15 8.40
C MET A 85 -8.18 8.53 8.10
N THR A 86 -8.79 9.15 9.11
CA THR A 86 -9.46 10.46 8.99
C THR A 86 -8.51 11.66 8.93
N ALA A 87 -7.21 11.44 9.17
CA ALA A 87 -6.18 12.45 9.10
C ALA A 87 -4.98 11.98 8.26
N MET A 88 -4.42 12.92 7.49
CA MET A 88 -3.19 12.75 6.72
C MET A 88 -2.31 13.98 6.91
N SER A 89 -1.00 13.79 6.99
CA SER A 89 -0.03 14.89 6.95
C SER A 89 0.97 14.71 5.80
N THR A 90 1.16 15.77 5.03
CA THR A 90 2.13 15.86 3.92
C THR A 90 3.41 16.58 4.32
N VAL A 91 3.66 16.76 5.63
CA VAL A 91 4.84 17.47 6.16
C VAL A 91 6.17 16.93 5.62
N VAL A 92 6.17 15.67 5.19
CA VAL A 92 7.31 14.95 4.61
C VAL A 92 7.03 14.42 3.19
N GLY A 93 5.98 14.92 2.53
CA GLY A 93 5.49 14.39 1.25
C GLY A 93 6.27 14.83 0.02
N ASN A 94 7.11 15.86 0.14
CA ASN A 94 7.92 16.38 -0.96
C ASN A 94 9.32 16.78 -0.46
N PHE A 95 10.12 15.78 -0.10
CA PHE A 95 11.48 16.04 0.36
C PHE A 95 12.32 16.67 -0.74
N GLU A 96 13.06 17.73 -0.37
CA GLU A 96 14.01 18.42 -1.24
C GLU A 96 13.37 18.94 -2.55
N LYS A 97 12.05 19.12 -2.56
CA LYS A 97 11.25 19.50 -3.76
C LYS A 97 11.39 18.50 -4.92
N SER A 98 11.73 17.25 -4.62
CA SER A 98 11.96 16.20 -5.62
C SER A 98 10.67 15.62 -6.24
N GLY A 99 9.50 15.89 -5.64
CA GLY A 99 8.24 15.23 -5.95
C GLY A 99 8.06 13.87 -5.27
N TYR A 100 9.03 13.46 -4.44
CA TYR A 100 9.06 12.21 -3.69
C TYR A 100 9.18 12.47 -2.19
N GLY A 101 8.60 11.58 -1.40
CA GLY A 101 8.56 11.68 0.06
C GLY A 101 7.60 10.65 0.64
N ALA A 102 7.17 10.90 1.87
CA ALA A 102 6.19 10.08 2.56
C ALA A 102 4.97 10.89 3.00
N VAL A 103 3.80 10.26 3.00
CA VAL A 103 2.62 10.80 3.68
C VAL A 103 2.42 10.07 5.00
N ILE A 104 2.06 10.82 6.04
CA ILE A 104 1.81 10.28 7.37
C ILE A 104 0.31 10.07 7.54
N GLN A 105 -0.09 8.88 7.97
CA GLN A 105 -1.50 8.52 8.17
C GLN A 105 -1.65 7.59 9.37
N THR A 106 -2.88 7.46 9.86
CA THR A 106 -3.22 6.66 11.04
C THR A 106 -4.03 5.42 10.65
N PRO A 107 -3.44 4.20 10.66
CA PRO A 107 -4.19 2.98 10.40
C PRO A 107 -5.09 2.65 11.59
N ALA A 108 -6.16 1.88 11.34
CA ALA A 108 -6.85 1.14 12.38
C ALA A 108 -6.40 -0.32 12.32
N LEU A 109 -5.87 -0.85 13.42
CA LEU A 109 -5.44 -2.25 13.51
C LEU A 109 -6.44 -3.02 14.38
N HIS A 110 -6.98 -4.10 13.85
CA HIS A 110 -7.69 -5.08 14.67
C HIS A 110 -6.67 -5.92 15.48
N PRO A 111 -7.08 -6.62 16.55
CA PRO A 111 -6.16 -7.36 17.42
C PRO A 111 -5.25 -8.36 16.70
N GLY A 112 -5.75 -9.02 15.67
CA GLY A 112 -4.97 -9.96 14.85
C GLY A 112 -3.83 -9.27 14.09
N MET A 113 -4.13 -8.17 13.38
CA MET A 113 -3.11 -7.39 12.69
C MET A 113 -2.11 -6.76 13.66
N PHE A 114 -2.58 -6.25 14.81
CA PHE A 114 -1.72 -5.76 15.87
C PHE A 114 -0.72 -6.83 16.32
N SER A 115 -1.19 -8.04 16.65
CA SER A 115 -0.32 -9.14 17.07
C SER A 115 0.68 -9.58 16.01
N ALA A 116 0.32 -9.48 14.72
CA ALA A 116 1.19 -9.86 13.61
C ALA A 116 2.24 -8.80 13.27
N LEU A 117 1.94 -7.51 13.48
CA LEU A 117 2.83 -6.41 13.12
C LEU A 117 3.72 -5.96 14.27
N MET A 118 3.34 -6.22 15.53
CA MET A 118 4.16 -5.87 16.68
C MET A 118 5.42 -6.73 16.72
N PRO A 119 6.61 -6.12 16.95
CA PRO A 119 7.86 -6.88 17.08
C PRO A 119 7.77 -7.94 18.16
N TRP A 120 8.10 -9.19 17.80
CA TRP A 120 8.17 -10.27 18.78
C TRP A 120 9.45 -10.14 19.63
N THR A 121 9.29 -10.00 20.94
CA THR A 121 10.41 -10.02 21.90
C THR A 121 10.35 -11.26 22.79
N SER A 122 9.20 -11.53 23.42
CA SER A 122 8.94 -12.72 24.23
C SER A 122 7.44 -12.95 24.38
N GLY A 123 7.06 -14.14 24.85
CA GLY A 123 5.65 -14.43 25.15
C GLY A 123 5.06 -13.55 26.26
N LEU A 124 5.89 -13.09 27.21
CA LEU A 124 5.45 -12.16 28.26
C LEU A 124 5.22 -10.75 27.68
N ASP A 125 6.20 -10.23 26.94
CA ASP A 125 6.11 -8.92 26.28
C ASP A 125 4.91 -8.85 25.33
N MET A 126 4.66 -9.89 24.53
CA MET A 126 3.49 -9.92 23.65
C MET A 126 2.17 -9.92 24.45
N LYS A 127 2.08 -10.69 25.55
CA LYS A 127 0.90 -10.66 26.43
C LYS A 127 0.66 -9.28 27.02
N GLU A 128 1.72 -8.60 27.48
CA GLU A 128 1.65 -7.23 28.00
C GLU A 128 1.23 -6.22 26.92
N ARG A 129 1.74 -6.35 25.69
CA ARG A 129 1.30 -5.51 24.57
C ARG A 129 -0.17 -5.73 24.24
N MET A 130 -0.63 -6.97 24.29
CA MET A 130 -2.04 -7.30 24.06
C MET A 130 -2.97 -6.72 25.13
N THR A 131 -2.56 -6.64 26.40
CA THR A 131 -3.36 -5.94 27.43
C THR A 131 -3.39 -4.42 27.21
N LYS A 132 -2.38 -3.85 26.53
CA LYS A 132 -2.30 -2.43 26.14
C LYS A 132 -2.93 -2.12 24.76
N PHE A 133 -3.44 -3.11 24.02
CA PHE A 133 -3.89 -2.94 22.63
C PHE A 133 -4.90 -1.80 22.44
N SER A 134 -5.93 -1.74 23.28
CA SER A 134 -7.00 -0.73 23.20
C SER A 134 -6.51 0.71 23.34
N ARG A 135 -5.28 0.88 23.83
CA ARG A 135 -4.64 2.16 24.14
C ARG A 135 -3.33 2.36 23.39
N THR A 136 -3.02 1.50 22.42
CA THR A 136 -1.85 1.64 21.56
C THR A 136 -2.29 2.15 20.19
N ALA A 137 -1.94 3.39 19.88
CA ALA A 137 -2.15 3.96 18.55
C ALA A 137 -0.95 3.66 17.65
N HIS A 138 -1.22 3.53 16.36
CA HIS A 138 -0.20 3.35 15.33
C HIS A 138 -0.29 4.52 14.37
N ILE A 139 0.84 4.89 13.82
CA ILE A 139 0.93 5.89 12.77
C ILE A 139 1.99 5.39 11.80
N PHE A 140 1.73 5.54 10.51
CA PHE A 140 2.62 5.06 9.47
C PHE A 140 3.10 6.17 8.55
N ALA A 141 4.30 5.95 8.00
CA ALA A 141 4.83 6.70 6.88
C ALA A 141 4.68 5.84 5.61
N LEU A 142 3.99 6.37 4.61
CA LEU A 142 3.78 5.74 3.31
C LEU A 142 4.63 6.46 2.26
N ALA A 143 5.63 5.77 1.72
CA ALA A 143 6.49 6.36 0.70
C ALA A 143 5.86 6.28 -0.70
N ARG A 144 6.03 7.35 -1.48
CA ARG A 144 5.90 7.28 -2.94
C ARG A 144 7.15 6.59 -3.47
N ASP A 145 7.05 5.32 -3.85
CA ASP A 145 8.22 4.54 -4.23
C ASP A 145 8.74 4.90 -5.64
N LYS A 146 10.06 5.05 -5.74
CA LYS A 146 10.80 4.96 -7.00
C LYS A 146 11.14 3.52 -7.33
N GLY A 147 11.43 2.73 -6.29
CA GLY A 147 11.57 1.29 -6.36
C GLY A 147 10.41 0.66 -7.12
N SER A 148 10.75 -0.37 -7.87
CA SER A 148 9.79 -1.11 -8.67
C SER A 148 10.10 -2.59 -8.65
N GLY A 149 9.13 -3.35 -9.12
CA GLY A 149 9.15 -4.80 -9.08
C GLY A 149 8.62 -5.45 -10.34
N THR A 150 8.63 -6.78 -10.28
CA THR A 150 8.07 -7.65 -11.30
C THR A 150 7.17 -8.72 -10.68
N ILE A 151 6.26 -9.23 -11.50
CA ILE A 151 5.30 -10.28 -11.15
C ILE A 151 5.56 -11.47 -12.06
N ALA A 152 6.04 -12.55 -11.46
CA ALA A 152 6.13 -13.85 -12.10
C ALA A 152 4.77 -14.56 -12.05
N SER A 153 4.08 -14.51 -10.91
CA SER A 153 2.73 -15.03 -10.71
C SER A 153 2.00 -14.24 -9.62
N SER A 154 0.70 -14.51 -9.42
CA SER A 154 -0.08 -13.87 -8.34
C SER A 154 0.49 -14.13 -6.93
N SER A 155 1.32 -15.15 -6.76
CA SER A 155 1.98 -15.52 -5.50
C SER A 155 3.49 -15.32 -5.50
N SER A 156 4.07 -14.82 -6.59
CA SER A 156 5.51 -14.65 -6.75
C SER A 156 5.81 -13.29 -7.35
N ILE A 157 6.29 -12.39 -6.49
CA ILE A 157 6.69 -11.03 -6.84
C ILE A 157 8.14 -10.80 -6.45
N SER A 158 8.82 -9.96 -7.22
CA SER A 158 10.12 -9.39 -6.86
C SER A 158 9.95 -7.89 -6.74
N TYR A 159 10.47 -7.29 -5.68
CA TYR A 159 10.42 -5.84 -5.47
C TYR A 159 11.76 -5.36 -4.93
N ASN A 160 12.27 -4.28 -5.52
CA ASN A 160 13.49 -3.65 -5.06
C ASN A 160 13.19 -2.22 -4.61
N MET A 161 13.31 -1.98 -3.30
CA MET A 161 13.18 -0.66 -2.71
C MET A 161 14.47 0.14 -2.92
N GLU A 162 14.37 1.35 -3.48
CA GLU A 162 15.54 2.20 -3.66
C GLU A 162 16.00 2.83 -2.34
N ASP A 163 17.25 3.28 -2.28
CA ASP A 163 17.80 3.98 -1.11
C ASP A 163 17.01 5.26 -0.80
N THR A 164 16.50 5.93 -1.83
CA THR A 164 15.67 7.13 -1.63
C THR A 164 14.32 6.81 -1.00
N ASP A 165 13.74 5.64 -1.28
CA ASP A 165 12.51 5.18 -0.64
C ASP A 165 12.74 4.89 0.84
N GLU A 166 13.83 4.20 1.16
CA GLU A 166 14.25 3.91 2.53
C GLU A 166 14.48 5.20 3.32
N GLN A 167 15.21 6.17 2.75
CA GLN A 167 15.42 7.47 3.38
C GLN A 167 14.12 8.23 3.62
N ASN A 168 13.17 8.19 2.67
CA ASN A 168 11.87 8.82 2.83
C ASN A 168 11.06 8.18 3.97
N LEU A 169 11.10 6.85 4.09
CA LEU A 169 10.47 6.12 5.20
C LEU A 169 11.11 6.43 6.55
N GLN A 170 12.45 6.50 6.62
CA GLN A 170 13.19 6.87 7.83
C GLN A 170 12.84 8.28 8.31
N LYS A 171 12.82 9.26 7.39
CA LYS A 171 12.40 10.63 7.71
C LYS A 171 10.91 10.69 8.10
N GLY A 172 10.08 9.84 7.50
CA GLY A 172 8.69 9.65 7.91
C GLY A 172 8.57 9.16 9.36
N LEU A 173 9.29 8.08 9.71
CA LEU A 173 9.33 7.51 11.07
C LEU A 173 9.80 8.54 12.11
N GLU A 174 10.80 9.36 11.78
CA GLU A 174 11.26 10.45 12.64
C GLU A 174 10.12 11.40 13.01
N LYS A 175 9.30 11.83 12.03
CA LYS A 175 8.13 12.66 12.29
C LYS A 175 7.03 11.91 13.03
N VAL A 176 6.81 10.64 12.72
CA VAL A 176 5.81 9.83 13.42
C VAL A 176 6.12 9.74 14.91
N LEU A 177 7.36 9.44 15.31
CA LEU A 177 7.75 9.35 16.71
C LEU A 177 7.51 10.67 17.46
N ARG A 178 7.80 11.80 16.81
CA ARG A 178 7.51 13.13 17.36
C ARG A 178 6.02 13.42 17.49
N ILE A 179 5.22 13.03 16.49
CA ILE A 179 3.77 13.18 16.52
C ILE A 179 3.19 12.38 17.68
N LEU A 180 3.61 11.12 17.86
CA LEU A 180 3.16 10.28 18.98
C LEU A 180 3.50 10.90 20.34
N ALA A 181 4.74 11.38 20.51
CA ALA A 181 5.17 12.05 21.73
C ALA A 181 4.38 13.34 22.00
N ALA A 182 4.20 14.19 20.97
CA ALA A 182 3.45 15.44 21.06
C ALA A 182 1.95 15.20 21.32
N ALA A 183 1.39 14.12 20.77
CA ALA A 183 0.02 13.68 21.03
C ALA A 183 -0.18 13.17 22.47
N GLY A 184 0.91 12.93 23.21
CA GLY A 184 0.87 12.58 24.63
C GLY A 184 1.12 11.11 24.95
N ALA A 185 1.64 10.31 24.01
CA ALA A 185 2.03 8.93 24.28
C ALA A 185 2.99 8.86 25.47
N GLU A 186 2.76 7.92 26.38
CA GLU A 186 3.68 7.66 27.48
C GLU A 186 4.87 6.83 27.01
N GLU A 187 4.61 5.77 26.23
CA GLU A 187 5.64 4.94 25.63
C GLU A 187 5.55 5.02 24.11
N ILE A 188 6.70 5.08 23.43
CA ILE A 188 6.78 5.04 21.97
C ILE A 188 7.84 4.04 21.50
N GLY A 189 7.65 3.51 20.28
CA GLY A 189 8.60 2.64 19.61
C GLY A 189 8.32 2.50 18.13
N THR A 190 9.22 1.83 17.43
CA THR A 190 9.05 1.45 16.01
C THR A 190 8.66 -0.01 15.88
N HIS A 191 8.37 -0.46 14.66
CA HIS A 191 8.16 -1.88 14.35
C HIS A 191 9.45 -2.62 13.99
N HIS A 192 10.61 -2.00 14.17
CA HIS A 192 11.89 -2.65 13.91
C HIS A 192 12.11 -3.79 14.93
N MET A 193 12.54 -4.97 14.49
CA MET A 193 12.70 -6.18 15.32
C MET A 193 13.72 -6.01 16.46
N GLY A 194 14.79 -5.26 16.21
CA GLY A 194 15.76 -4.83 17.24
C GLY A 194 15.51 -3.42 17.80
N GLY A 195 14.31 -2.89 17.60
CA GLY A 195 13.93 -1.53 17.99
C GLY A 195 13.85 -1.38 19.51
N LYS A 196 14.14 -0.17 20.00
CA LYS A 196 14.02 0.18 21.42
C LYS A 196 12.64 0.79 21.70
N THR A 197 12.23 0.74 22.96
CA THR A 197 11.08 1.50 23.48
C THR A 197 11.57 2.65 24.36
N LEU A 198 10.86 3.78 24.36
CA LEU A 198 11.13 4.94 25.21
C LEU A 198 9.89 5.34 26.00
N ASN A 199 10.01 5.50 27.31
CA ASN A 199 8.99 6.21 28.09
C ASN A 199 9.26 7.73 28.01
N VAL A 200 8.45 8.43 27.21
CA VAL A 200 8.60 9.85 26.88
C VAL A 200 8.48 10.74 28.12
N LYS A 201 7.75 10.31 29.16
CA LYS A 201 7.50 11.09 30.38
C LYS A 201 8.65 11.02 31.39
N ARG A 202 9.61 10.10 31.20
CA ARG A 202 10.67 9.79 32.18
C ARG A 202 12.08 10.12 31.69
N VAL A 203 12.21 10.83 30.58
CA VAL A 203 13.50 11.11 29.94
C VAL A 203 13.68 12.60 29.68
N SER A 204 14.94 13.02 29.61
CA SER A 204 15.28 14.38 29.18
C SER A 204 15.03 14.58 27.69
N TYR A 205 14.89 15.84 27.28
CA TYR A 205 14.79 16.20 25.86
C TYR A 205 15.96 15.64 25.03
N ARG A 206 17.19 15.68 25.58
CA ARG A 206 18.39 15.16 24.90
C ARG A 206 18.31 13.66 24.66
N GLU A 207 17.79 12.90 25.63
CA GLU A 207 17.60 11.46 25.49
C GLU A 207 16.50 11.12 24.49
N PHE A 208 15.42 11.90 24.49
CA PHE A 208 14.36 11.80 23.48
C PHE A 208 14.90 12.05 22.07
N GLU A 209 15.64 13.14 21.85
CA GLU A 209 16.24 13.46 20.54
C GLU A 209 17.18 12.35 20.06
N ARG A 210 18.00 11.79 20.97
CA ARG A 210 18.87 10.65 20.66
C ARG A 210 18.06 9.43 20.26
N PHE A 211 17.01 9.08 21.01
CA PHE A 211 16.15 7.94 20.70
C PHE A 211 15.49 8.09 19.33
N VAL A 212 14.88 9.26 19.05
CA VAL A 212 14.21 9.53 17.77
C VAL A 212 15.21 9.36 16.62
N LYS A 213 16.41 9.97 16.74
CA LYS A 213 17.45 9.88 15.72
C LYS A 213 17.94 8.44 15.50
N GLU A 214 18.23 7.71 16.58
CA GLU A 214 18.73 6.33 16.50
C GLU A 214 17.69 5.39 15.89
N GLU A 215 16.45 5.41 16.39
CA GLU A 215 15.41 4.49 15.98
C GLU A 215 14.88 4.78 14.57
N SER A 216 14.78 6.06 14.17
CA SER A 216 14.33 6.42 12.82
C SER A 216 15.38 6.13 11.74
N ALA A 217 16.68 6.10 12.09
CA ALA A 217 17.78 5.87 11.15
C ALA A 217 18.15 4.39 11.01
N ARG A 218 17.44 3.47 11.67
CA ARG A 218 17.70 2.04 11.55
C ARG A 218 17.47 1.57 10.10
N PRO A 219 18.26 0.61 9.61
CA PRO A 219 18.00 -0.02 8.32
C PRO A 219 16.62 -0.70 8.31
N ILE A 220 15.84 -0.46 7.26
CA ILE A 220 14.49 -1.02 7.07
C ILE A 220 14.56 -2.28 6.19
N LYS A 221 15.63 -2.43 5.40
CA LYS A 221 15.89 -3.59 4.54
C LYS A 221 16.32 -4.83 5.33
N GLY A 222 16.28 -6.00 4.67
CA GLY A 222 16.79 -7.25 5.23
C GLY A 222 15.87 -7.91 6.27
N LEU A 223 14.56 -7.67 6.16
CA LEU A 223 13.53 -8.23 7.07
C LEU A 223 13.69 -7.79 8.54
N SER A 224 14.45 -6.71 8.80
CA SER A 224 14.62 -6.12 10.12
C SER A 224 13.37 -5.37 10.61
N THR A 225 12.52 -4.96 9.67
CA THR A 225 11.28 -4.22 9.92
C THR A 225 10.18 -4.80 9.01
N PRO A 226 8.96 -5.05 9.52
CA PRO A 226 7.85 -5.40 8.66
C PRO A 226 7.52 -4.21 7.77
N ILE A 227 7.67 -4.38 6.45
CA ILE A 227 7.22 -3.42 5.44
C ILE A 227 5.84 -3.86 4.98
N CYS A 228 4.87 -2.96 5.10
CA CYS A 228 3.50 -3.24 4.70
C CYS A 228 3.17 -2.55 3.37
N SER A 229 2.19 -3.10 2.65
CA SER A 229 1.62 -2.50 1.46
C SER A 229 0.14 -2.83 1.37
N ALA A 230 -0.67 -1.84 1.04
CA ALA A 230 -2.08 -2.01 0.67
C ALA A 230 -2.36 -1.56 -0.77
N HIS A 231 -1.33 -1.12 -1.49
CA HIS A 231 -1.47 -0.33 -2.72
C HIS A 231 -0.59 -0.91 -3.83
N GLN A 232 -0.95 -2.08 -4.35
CA GLN A 232 -0.24 -2.68 -5.48
C GLN A 232 -0.72 -2.02 -6.79
N MET A 233 0.21 -1.56 -7.61
CA MET A 233 -0.10 -0.83 -8.85
C MET A 233 0.96 -0.98 -9.93
N GLY A 234 0.62 -0.59 -11.15
CA GLY A 234 1.56 -0.34 -12.26
C GLY A 234 2.10 -1.56 -13.02
N SER A 235 1.70 -2.76 -12.65
CA SER A 235 2.16 -4.02 -13.25
C SER A 235 1.77 -4.26 -14.71
N CYS A 236 0.83 -3.49 -15.25
CA CYS A 236 0.43 -3.46 -16.66
C CYS A 236 0.36 -2.00 -17.12
N ARG A 237 1.44 -1.24 -16.89
CA ARG A 237 1.48 0.21 -17.09
C ARG A 237 0.85 0.68 -18.40
N MET A 238 0.06 1.74 -18.30
CA MET A 238 -0.46 2.51 -19.42
C MET A 238 0.65 3.40 -20.00
N GLY A 239 0.65 3.56 -21.32
CA GLY A 239 1.59 4.46 -21.99
C GLY A 239 1.30 4.62 -23.49
N PRO A 240 2.10 5.45 -24.19
CA PRO A 240 1.87 5.76 -25.61
C PRO A 240 2.59 4.80 -26.59
N ASP A 241 3.44 3.89 -26.10
CA ASP A 241 4.26 3.00 -26.95
C ASP A 241 4.17 1.54 -26.47
N PRO A 242 3.86 0.57 -27.34
CA PRO A 242 3.78 -0.86 -27.00
C PRO A 242 5.08 -1.46 -26.45
N ARG A 243 6.23 -0.87 -26.77
CA ARG A 243 7.55 -1.31 -26.26
C ARG A 243 7.76 -0.95 -24.78
N SER A 244 7.00 0.01 -24.27
CA SER A 244 7.15 0.54 -22.91
C SER A 244 5.88 0.43 -22.06
N SER A 245 4.78 -0.10 -22.62
CA SER A 245 3.49 -0.19 -21.93
C SER A 245 2.70 -1.43 -22.32
N ALA A 246 1.85 -1.90 -21.40
CA ALA A 246 0.99 -3.06 -21.61
C ALA A 246 -0.33 -2.67 -22.28
N VAL A 247 -0.82 -1.47 -21.96
CA VAL A 247 -2.02 -0.86 -22.55
C VAL A 247 -1.72 0.52 -23.10
N ASN A 248 -2.47 0.89 -24.14
CA ASN A 248 -2.44 2.22 -24.72
C ASN A 248 -3.15 3.24 -23.78
N PRO A 249 -3.12 4.56 -24.09
CA PRO A 249 -3.73 5.58 -23.23
C PRO A 249 -5.25 5.47 -23.04
N MET A 250 -5.93 4.64 -23.84
CA MET A 250 -7.36 4.35 -23.73
C MET A 250 -7.65 3.12 -22.85
N GLY A 251 -6.61 2.49 -22.28
CA GLY A 251 -6.70 1.29 -21.47
C GLY A 251 -6.85 -0.01 -22.27
N GLU A 252 -6.75 0.05 -23.61
CA GLU A 252 -6.80 -1.14 -24.47
C GLU A 252 -5.40 -1.77 -24.59
N THR A 253 -5.33 -3.10 -24.55
CA THR A 253 -4.06 -3.82 -24.77
C THR A 253 -3.55 -3.59 -26.18
N TRP A 254 -2.22 -3.54 -26.35
CA TRP A 254 -1.61 -3.34 -27.67
C TRP A 254 -1.76 -4.53 -28.62
N GLU A 255 -1.88 -5.74 -28.08
CA GLU A 255 -1.86 -6.99 -28.85
C GLU A 255 -3.26 -7.44 -29.30
N VAL A 256 -4.30 -7.08 -28.54
CA VAL A 256 -5.64 -7.64 -28.72
C VAL A 256 -6.69 -6.54 -28.73
N GLU A 257 -7.26 -6.28 -29.90
CA GLU A 257 -8.39 -5.35 -30.07
C GLU A 257 -9.60 -5.80 -29.23
N GLY A 258 -10.26 -4.86 -28.56
CA GLY A 258 -11.42 -5.12 -27.72
C GLY A 258 -11.09 -5.70 -26.35
N LEU A 259 -9.81 -5.80 -25.96
CA LEU A 259 -9.37 -6.21 -24.63
C LEU A 259 -8.82 -4.99 -23.87
N TYR A 260 -9.48 -4.62 -22.78
CA TYR A 260 -9.13 -3.46 -21.95
C TYR A 260 -8.71 -3.90 -20.55
N VAL A 261 -7.96 -3.03 -19.86
CA VAL A 261 -7.59 -3.19 -18.45
C VAL A 261 -8.03 -1.95 -17.67
N ALA A 262 -8.76 -2.16 -16.57
CA ALA A 262 -9.38 -1.09 -15.79
C ALA A 262 -9.19 -1.32 -14.27
N ASP A 263 -7.94 -1.43 -13.83
CA ASP A 263 -7.58 -1.56 -12.42
C ASP A 263 -6.26 -0.82 -12.11
N THR A 264 -5.73 -0.94 -10.89
CA THR A 264 -4.49 -0.25 -10.49
C THR A 264 -3.25 -0.72 -11.26
N SER A 265 -3.29 -1.85 -11.97
CA SER A 265 -2.15 -2.34 -12.78
C SER A 265 -1.75 -1.34 -13.86
N VAL A 266 -2.67 -0.49 -14.33
CA VAL A 266 -2.39 0.42 -15.46
C VAL A 266 -1.69 1.71 -15.05
N PHE A 267 -1.45 1.93 -13.76
CA PHE A 267 -0.84 3.18 -13.29
C PHE A 267 0.60 3.31 -13.82
N PRO A 268 1.00 4.45 -14.42
CA PRO A 268 2.34 4.59 -14.97
C PRO A 268 3.42 4.75 -13.89
N THR A 269 3.05 5.23 -12.70
CA THR A 269 3.97 5.48 -11.57
C THR A 269 3.24 5.29 -10.24
N ALA A 270 4.00 5.14 -9.15
CA ALA A 270 3.49 5.28 -7.79
C ALA A 270 2.85 6.67 -7.55
N LEU A 271 1.68 6.70 -6.92
CA LEU A 271 0.92 7.94 -6.70
C LEU A 271 1.40 8.78 -5.52
N GLY A 272 1.98 8.15 -4.49
CA GLY A 272 2.31 8.75 -3.19
C GLY A 272 1.10 9.02 -2.29
N VAL A 273 -0.10 8.67 -2.73
CA VAL A 273 -1.38 8.82 -2.01
C VAL A 273 -2.28 7.61 -2.26
N ASN A 274 -3.38 7.50 -1.52
CA ASN A 274 -4.30 6.37 -1.61
C ASN A 274 -4.94 6.28 -3.02
N PRO A 275 -4.89 5.11 -3.68
CA PRO A 275 -5.18 4.99 -5.11
C PRO A 275 -6.67 4.93 -5.48
N MET A 276 -7.58 4.85 -4.49
CA MET A 276 -9.00 4.52 -4.72
C MET A 276 -9.69 5.47 -5.71
N VAL A 277 -9.59 6.77 -5.49
CA VAL A 277 -10.24 7.76 -6.38
C VAL A 277 -9.59 7.74 -7.76
N THR A 278 -8.27 7.57 -7.82
CA THR A 278 -7.54 7.50 -9.10
C THR A 278 -7.94 6.28 -9.92
N VAL A 279 -8.06 5.10 -9.31
CA VAL A 279 -8.47 3.90 -10.05
C VAL A 279 -9.92 4.00 -10.51
N GLN A 280 -10.81 4.61 -9.71
CA GLN A 280 -12.19 4.88 -10.14
C GLN A 280 -12.23 5.82 -11.35
N ALA A 281 -11.43 6.88 -11.35
CA ALA A 281 -11.33 7.81 -12.47
C ALA A 281 -10.79 7.12 -13.73
N ILE A 282 -9.71 6.33 -13.62
CA ILE A 282 -9.16 5.59 -14.76
C ILE A 282 -10.16 4.55 -15.27
N ALA A 283 -10.84 3.80 -14.40
CA ALA A 283 -11.85 2.85 -14.80
C ALA A 283 -13.01 3.51 -15.56
N TYR A 284 -13.44 4.70 -15.12
CA TYR A 284 -14.43 5.50 -15.84
C TYR A 284 -13.94 5.90 -17.25
N CYS A 285 -12.71 6.42 -17.35
CA CYS A 285 -12.12 6.79 -18.64
C CYS A 285 -11.99 5.59 -19.59
N THR A 286 -11.46 4.46 -19.12
CA THR A 286 -11.34 3.21 -19.89
C THR A 286 -12.72 2.71 -20.35
N ALA A 287 -13.75 2.82 -19.51
CA ALA A 287 -15.11 2.46 -19.88
C ALA A 287 -15.67 3.36 -21.00
N GLN A 288 -15.38 4.66 -20.99
CA GLN A 288 -15.76 5.56 -22.09
C GLN A 288 -15.07 5.16 -23.40
N SER A 289 -13.77 4.87 -23.36
CA SER A 289 -13.03 4.40 -24.54
C SER A 289 -13.60 3.10 -25.11
N ALA A 290 -13.92 2.13 -24.25
CA ALA A 290 -14.57 0.88 -24.65
C ALA A 290 -15.95 1.12 -25.30
N LEU A 291 -16.76 2.05 -24.76
CA LEU A 291 -18.05 2.41 -25.33
C LEU A 291 -17.91 3.08 -26.70
N GLU A 292 -16.94 3.96 -26.89
CA GLU A 292 -16.66 4.54 -28.19
C GLU A 292 -16.25 3.49 -29.23
N ALA A 293 -15.39 2.54 -28.85
CA ALA A 293 -15.01 1.42 -29.71
C ALA A 293 -16.24 0.59 -30.12
N LEU A 294 -17.14 0.28 -29.19
CA LEU A 294 -18.40 -0.41 -29.48
C LEU A 294 -19.31 0.37 -30.45
N ARG A 295 -19.43 1.69 -30.26
CA ARG A 295 -20.22 2.55 -31.16
C ARG A 295 -19.65 2.55 -32.58
N ARG A 296 -18.33 2.66 -32.73
CA ARG A 296 -17.64 2.63 -34.03
C ARG A 296 -17.80 1.27 -34.75
N LYS A 297 -17.82 0.16 -34.01
CA LYS A 297 -18.11 -1.17 -34.59
C LYS A 297 -19.54 -1.26 -35.09
N LYS A 298 -20.50 -0.71 -34.36
CA LYS A 298 -21.92 -0.69 -34.76
C LYS A 298 -22.17 0.14 -36.01
N SER A 299 -21.46 1.26 -36.21
CA SER A 299 -21.62 2.10 -37.40
C SER A 299 -20.96 1.54 -38.67
N ARG A 300 -20.15 0.48 -38.55
CA ARG A 300 -19.47 -0.19 -39.68
C ARG A 300 -20.18 -1.47 -40.14
N GLN A 301 -21.20 -1.92 -39.40
CA GLN A 301 -22.10 -3.02 -39.74
C GLN A 301 -23.37 -2.46 -40.36
#